data_AF-A0A0G0V2D2-F1
#
_entry.id   AF-A0A0G0V2D2-F1
#
_cell.length_a   1.000
_cell.length_b   1.000
_cell.length_c   1.000
_cell.angle_alpha   90.00
_cell.angle_beta   90.00
_cell.angle_gamma   90.00
#
_symmetry.space_group_name_H-M   'P 1'
#
loop_
_entity.id
_entity.type
_entity.pdbx_description
1 polymer ?
#
loop_
_entity_poly.entity_id
_entity_poly.type
_entity_poly.pdbx_seq_one_letter_code
_entity_poly.pdbx_strand_id
1 'polypeptide(L)'
;MPANPVYRSREAKLPITLFHTHHVTKALIIQIIRERKSIELDISHNRNSCYIGHHTSFYTDNQKPNNICLHEAIESLKTERVFVKFDCKTPAAIPTVKSLIRQVGPDRSMIHGFVKELEFSPYPKEVHHSFHWQTESIKLYDLLRLKKETGNPPLQVSCRGLTEKRLHLEGIDVAERIESVLPTDVDVVNLNIHIPRNTVPPEWIMQRLYDRKKLLTEVYVDHVKDTPLPVPYFGTTNDLGSATVLYTSN
;
A
#
# COMPACT_ATOMS: atom_id res chain seq x y z
N MET A 1 -24.52 2.59 -4.48
CA MET A 1 -23.32 1.85 -4.94
C MET A 1 -22.60 1.31 -3.71
N PRO A 2 -22.04 0.09 -3.70
CA PRO A 2 -21.32 -0.39 -2.52
C PRO A 2 -20.09 0.52 -2.30
N ALA A 3 -20.01 1.14 -1.13
CA ALA A 3 -18.89 1.99 -0.77
C ALA A 3 -17.57 1.19 -0.76
N ASN A 4 -16.47 1.83 -1.15
CA ASN A 4 -15.12 1.25 -1.17
C ASN A 4 -14.78 0.61 0.20
N PRO A 5 -14.22 -0.62 0.24
CA PRO A 5 -13.94 -1.34 1.49
C PRO A 5 -13.13 -0.57 2.53
N VAL A 6 -12.18 0.27 2.11
CA VAL A 6 -11.36 1.07 3.03
C VAL A 6 -12.20 2.16 3.70
N TYR A 7 -13.07 2.84 2.94
CA TYR A 7 -13.97 3.84 3.50
C TYR A 7 -14.98 3.21 4.46
N ARG A 8 -15.53 2.04 4.12
CA ARG A 8 -16.42 1.28 5.01
C ARG A 8 -15.74 0.86 6.31
N SER A 9 -14.50 0.38 6.23
CA SER A 9 -13.68 0.01 7.40
C SER A 9 -13.46 1.22 8.31
N ARG A 10 -13.11 2.38 7.74
CA ARG A 10 -12.95 3.64 8.49
C ARG A 10 -14.24 4.10 9.16
N GLU A 11 -15.37 4.07 8.45
CA GLU A 11 -16.69 4.44 8.99
C GLU A 11 -17.15 3.49 10.10
N ALA A 12 -16.97 2.18 9.91
CA ALA A 12 -17.31 1.16 10.89
C ALA A 12 -16.32 1.08 12.06
N LYS A 13 -15.17 1.78 11.97
CA LYS A 13 -14.05 1.69 12.92
C LYS A 13 -13.56 0.25 13.15
N LEU A 14 -13.51 -0.53 12.07
CA LEU A 14 -13.04 -1.92 12.08
C LEU A 14 -11.79 -2.05 11.21
N PRO A 15 -10.82 -2.91 11.56
CA PRO A 15 -9.68 -3.17 10.70
C PRO A 15 -10.11 -3.88 9.40
N ILE A 16 -9.33 -3.69 8.36
CA ILE A 16 -9.42 -4.41 7.08
C ILE A 16 -8.04 -4.96 6.74
N THR A 17 -7.93 -6.23 6.36
CA THR A 17 -6.64 -6.86 6.03
C THR A 17 -6.58 -7.19 4.55
N LEU A 18 -5.58 -6.66 3.84
CA LEU A 18 -5.35 -6.98 2.44
C LEU A 18 -4.24 -8.03 2.27
N PHE A 19 -4.38 -8.85 1.22
CA PHE A 19 -3.37 -9.78 0.78
C PHE A 19 -2.30 -9.10 -0.10
N HIS A 20 -1.04 -9.29 0.27
CA HIS A 20 0.15 -8.81 -0.43
C HIS A 20 1.02 -10.00 -0.87
N THR A 21 1.57 -9.92 -2.08
CA THR A 21 2.47 -10.94 -2.63
C THR A 21 3.36 -10.35 -3.72
N HIS A 22 4.59 -10.84 -3.81
CA HIS A 22 5.47 -10.52 -4.94
C HIS A 22 5.29 -11.48 -6.14
N HIS A 23 4.52 -12.57 -5.95
CA HIS A 23 4.30 -13.62 -6.92
C HIS A 23 2.83 -13.64 -7.38
N VAL A 24 2.54 -12.96 -8.49
CA VAL A 24 1.20 -12.88 -9.07
C VAL A 24 1.10 -13.83 -10.27
N THR A 25 0.51 -15.00 -10.04
CA THR A 25 0.28 -16.01 -11.09
C THR A 25 -1.20 -16.05 -11.51
N LYS A 26 -1.49 -16.63 -12.68
CA LYS A 26 -2.88 -16.85 -13.12
C LYS A 26 -3.68 -17.70 -12.13
N ALA A 27 -3.06 -18.75 -11.58
CA ALA A 27 -3.69 -19.61 -10.58
C ALA A 27 -4.05 -18.83 -9.31
N LEU A 28 -3.16 -17.95 -8.85
CA LEU A 28 -3.42 -17.10 -7.69
C LEU A 28 -4.56 -16.10 -7.93
N ILE A 29 -4.62 -15.48 -9.10
CA ILE A 29 -5.73 -14.58 -9.46
C ILE A 29 -7.07 -15.34 -9.43
N ILE A 30 -7.13 -16.54 -10.01
CA ILE A 30 -8.34 -17.39 -9.97
C ILE A 30 -8.73 -17.69 -8.51
N GLN A 31 -7.75 -18.00 -7.66
CA GLN A 31 -7.99 -18.27 -6.25
C GLN A 31 -8.55 -17.04 -5.51
N ILE A 32 -7.97 -15.86 -5.72
CA ILE A 32 -8.40 -14.58 -5.12
C ILE A 32 -9.84 -14.24 -5.52
N ILE A 33 -10.18 -14.42 -6.80
CA ILE A 33 -11.55 -14.21 -7.30
C ILE A 33 -12.53 -15.16 -6.60
N ARG A 34 -12.20 -16.45 -6.56
CA ARG A 34 -13.02 -17.49 -5.91
C ARG A 34 -13.25 -17.21 -4.43
N GLU A 35 -12.21 -16.78 -3.73
CA GLU A 35 -12.23 -16.52 -2.28
C GLU A 35 -12.63 -15.07 -1.92
N ARG A 36 -12.85 -14.22 -2.94
CA ARG A 36 -13.30 -12.82 -2.83
C ARG A 36 -12.41 -11.97 -1.90
N LYS A 37 -11.12 -12.22 -1.99
CA LYS A 37 -10.07 -11.50 -1.27
C LYS A 37 -9.60 -10.30 -2.10
N SER A 38 -8.73 -9.48 -1.52
CA SER A 38 -8.04 -8.43 -2.25
C SER A 38 -6.75 -8.93 -2.89
N ILE A 39 -6.15 -8.07 -3.72
CA ILE A 39 -4.78 -8.24 -4.19
C ILE A 39 -4.06 -6.89 -4.26
N GLU A 40 -2.78 -6.87 -3.90
CA GLU A 40 -1.86 -5.79 -4.23
C GLU A 40 -1.09 -6.12 -5.51
N LEU A 41 -1.04 -5.18 -6.45
CA LEU A 41 -0.25 -5.26 -7.67
C LEU A 41 0.84 -4.18 -7.63
N ASP A 42 2.08 -4.61 -7.45
CA ASP A 42 3.27 -3.77 -7.62
C ASP A 42 3.41 -3.38 -9.09
N ILE A 43 3.25 -2.10 -9.46
CA ILE A 43 3.36 -1.64 -10.85
C ILE A 43 4.66 -0.87 -11.04
N SER A 44 5.63 -1.52 -11.69
CA SER A 44 6.89 -0.91 -12.11
C SER A 44 6.91 -0.65 -13.62
N HIS A 45 7.83 0.21 -14.05
CA HIS A 45 8.07 0.57 -15.44
C HIS A 45 9.51 0.22 -15.83
N ASN A 46 9.68 -0.41 -17.00
CA ASN A 46 10.98 -0.55 -17.66
C ASN A 46 10.99 0.27 -18.97
N ARG A 47 12.06 0.21 -19.77
CA ARG A 47 12.18 1.01 -21.00
C ARG A 47 11.03 0.82 -22.01
N ASN A 48 10.35 -0.32 -21.98
CA ASN A 48 9.42 -0.74 -23.02
C ASN A 48 7.96 -0.78 -22.54
N SER A 49 7.71 -1.05 -21.25
CA SER A 49 6.36 -1.21 -20.71
C SER A 49 6.31 -1.25 -19.18
N CYS A 50 5.09 -1.13 -18.66
CA CYS A 50 4.78 -1.44 -17.26
C CYS A 50 4.57 -2.96 -17.06
N TYR A 51 4.93 -3.45 -15.88
CA TYR A 51 4.83 -4.85 -15.48
C TYR A 51 4.50 -5.00 -13.99
N ILE A 52 4.09 -6.21 -13.59
CA ILE A 52 3.83 -6.54 -12.19
C ILE A 52 5.13 -6.93 -11.49
N GLY A 53 5.54 -6.16 -10.49
CA GLY A 53 6.70 -6.37 -9.63
C GLY A 53 7.40 -5.05 -9.28
N HIS A 54 8.44 -5.15 -8.46
CA HIS A 54 9.40 -4.08 -8.17
C HIS A 54 10.38 -3.81 -9.33
N HIS A 55 11.11 -2.70 -9.24
CA HIS A 55 12.25 -2.41 -10.11
C HIS A 55 13.29 -3.56 -10.07
N THR A 56 13.99 -3.84 -11.18
CA THR A 56 14.89 -5.00 -11.28
C THR A 56 15.99 -5.03 -10.22
N SER A 57 16.48 -3.86 -9.82
CA SER A 57 17.48 -3.71 -8.75
C SER A 57 16.94 -3.94 -7.32
N PHE A 58 15.69 -4.35 -7.18
CA PHE A 58 15.14 -4.86 -5.92
C PHE A 58 15.51 -6.33 -5.71
N TYR A 59 15.59 -7.12 -6.78
CA TYR A 59 15.79 -8.55 -6.70
C TYR A 59 17.28 -8.91 -6.64
N THR A 60 17.60 -9.90 -5.82
CA THR A 60 18.91 -10.57 -5.86
C THR A 60 19.13 -11.14 -7.26
N ASP A 61 20.34 -10.97 -7.80
CA ASP A 61 20.73 -11.38 -9.15
C ASP A 61 19.90 -10.75 -10.30
N ASN A 62 19.15 -9.68 -10.01
CA ASN A 62 18.25 -9.01 -10.95
C ASN A 62 17.17 -9.93 -11.55
N GLN A 63 16.87 -11.07 -10.91
CA GLN A 63 15.86 -12.02 -11.39
C GLN A 63 14.49 -11.68 -10.80
N LYS A 64 13.63 -11.08 -11.62
CA LYS A 64 12.24 -10.80 -11.26
C LYS A 64 11.40 -12.10 -11.22
N PRO A 65 10.39 -12.21 -10.33
CA PRO A 65 9.40 -13.27 -10.40
C PRO A 65 8.74 -13.37 -11.78
N ASN A 66 8.41 -14.59 -12.18
CA ASN A 66 7.65 -14.83 -13.41
C ASN A 66 6.15 -14.57 -13.17
N ASN A 67 5.82 -13.30 -12.95
CA ASN A 67 4.45 -12.85 -12.80
C ASN A 67 3.70 -12.92 -14.14
N ILE A 68 2.39 -13.16 -14.08
CA ILE A 68 1.47 -13.00 -15.20
C ILE A 68 1.64 -11.60 -15.82
N CYS A 69 1.38 -11.46 -17.12
CA CYS A 69 1.47 -10.13 -17.71
C CYS A 69 0.38 -9.19 -17.16
N LEU A 70 0.70 -7.90 -17.08
CA LEU A 70 -0.18 -6.90 -16.48
C LEU A 70 -1.56 -6.84 -17.17
N HIS A 71 -1.59 -6.96 -18.50
CA HIS A 71 -2.84 -6.92 -19.25
C HIS A 71 -3.75 -8.12 -18.91
N GLU A 72 -3.22 -9.35 -18.92
CA GLU A 72 -3.98 -10.55 -18.58
C GLU A 72 -4.50 -10.54 -17.13
N ALA A 73 -3.70 -10.03 -16.19
CA ALA A 73 -4.15 -9.87 -14.80
C ALA A 73 -5.38 -8.94 -14.72
N ILE A 74 -5.32 -7.81 -15.41
CA ILE A 74 -6.38 -6.80 -15.36
C ILE A 74 -7.63 -7.25 -16.09
N GLU A 75 -7.49 -7.92 -17.24
CA GLU A 75 -8.61 -8.56 -17.93
C GLU A 75 -9.34 -9.56 -17.03
N SER A 76 -8.60 -10.31 -16.21
CA SER A 76 -9.18 -11.27 -15.25
C SER A 76 -9.87 -10.60 -14.06
N LEU A 77 -9.44 -9.41 -13.65
CA LEU A 77 -9.92 -8.73 -12.43
C LEU A 77 -11.01 -7.68 -12.70
N LYS A 78 -11.04 -7.09 -13.91
CA LYS A 78 -11.86 -5.90 -14.19
C LYS A 78 -13.37 -6.17 -14.13
N THR A 79 -13.84 -7.40 -14.29
CA THR A 79 -15.27 -7.75 -14.18
C THR A 79 -15.65 -8.32 -12.81
N GLU A 80 -14.66 -8.61 -11.96
CA GLU A 80 -14.86 -9.39 -10.74
C GLU A 80 -15.05 -8.52 -9.51
N ARG A 81 -15.72 -9.04 -8.47
CA ARG A 81 -15.79 -8.35 -7.17
C ARG A 81 -14.50 -8.59 -6.38
N VAL A 82 -13.39 -8.04 -6.86
CA VAL A 82 -12.08 -8.05 -6.22
C VAL A 82 -11.61 -6.62 -6.00
N PHE A 83 -11.06 -6.36 -4.81
CA PHE A 83 -10.45 -5.09 -4.47
C PHE A 83 -8.97 -5.12 -4.85
N VAL A 84 -8.52 -4.13 -5.61
CA VAL A 84 -7.16 -4.07 -6.14
C VAL A 84 -6.44 -2.86 -5.59
N LYS A 85 -5.37 -3.09 -4.82
CA LYS A 85 -4.41 -2.05 -4.43
C LYS A 85 -3.34 -1.96 -5.51
N PHE A 86 -3.22 -0.81 -6.15
CA PHE A 86 -2.17 -0.53 -7.13
C PHE A 86 -1.01 0.19 -6.45
N ASP A 87 0.07 -0.52 -6.14
CA ASP A 87 1.29 0.11 -5.66
C ASP A 87 2.07 0.66 -6.86
N CYS A 88 2.00 1.98 -7.02
CA CYS A 88 2.73 2.69 -8.04
C CYS A 88 4.19 2.78 -7.61
N LYS A 89 5.02 1.88 -8.14
CA LYS A 89 6.43 1.83 -7.76
C LYS A 89 7.22 2.99 -8.33
N THR A 90 6.87 3.56 -9.48
CA THR A 90 7.67 4.64 -10.09
C THR A 90 6.79 5.74 -10.69
N PRO A 91 7.27 7.00 -10.78
CA PRO A 91 6.49 8.08 -11.42
C PRO A 91 6.05 7.76 -12.86
N ALA A 92 6.87 7.01 -13.60
CA ALA A 92 6.56 6.60 -14.98
C ALA A 92 5.39 5.60 -15.07
N ALA A 93 5.05 4.91 -13.98
CA ALA A 93 3.92 3.98 -13.94
C ALA A 93 2.56 4.68 -13.74
N ILE A 94 2.53 5.96 -13.34
CA ILE A 94 1.30 6.71 -13.03
C ILE A 94 0.28 6.68 -14.17
N PRO A 95 0.63 6.94 -15.45
CA PRO A 95 -0.34 6.88 -16.55
C PRO A 95 -0.96 5.50 -16.73
N THR A 96 -0.18 4.44 -16.50
CA THR A 96 -0.69 3.07 -16.54
C THR A 96 -1.63 2.83 -15.38
N VAL A 97 -1.24 3.12 -14.14
CA VAL A 97 -2.09 2.95 -12.95
C VAL A 97 -3.42 3.70 -13.13
N LYS A 98 -3.39 4.92 -13.67
CA LYS A 98 -4.60 5.68 -14.04
C LYS A 98 -5.53 4.90 -14.98
N SER A 99 -4.96 4.29 -16.02
CA SER A 99 -5.71 3.44 -16.96
C SER A 99 -6.29 2.19 -16.29
N LEU A 100 -5.52 1.55 -15.40
CA LEU A 100 -5.96 0.36 -14.68
C LEU A 100 -7.14 0.66 -13.75
N ILE A 101 -7.06 1.75 -12.98
CA ILE A 101 -8.15 2.17 -12.08
C ILE A 101 -9.42 2.51 -12.88
N ARG A 102 -9.30 3.06 -14.09
CA ARG A 102 -10.47 3.30 -14.96
C ARG A 102 -11.13 2.01 -15.44
N GLN A 103 -10.35 0.95 -15.63
CA GLN A 103 -10.86 -0.35 -16.05
C GLN A 103 -11.49 -1.12 -14.89
N VAL A 104 -10.87 -1.10 -13.70
CA VAL A 104 -11.36 -1.77 -12.49
C VAL A 104 -12.48 -0.96 -11.80
N GLY A 105 -12.41 0.36 -11.87
CA GLY A 105 -13.32 1.27 -11.19
C GLY A 105 -12.79 1.72 -9.81
N PRO A 106 -12.97 3.00 -9.44
CA PRO A 106 -12.43 3.56 -8.20
C PRO A 106 -12.98 2.90 -6.91
N ASP A 107 -14.22 2.43 -6.92
CA ASP A 107 -14.85 1.79 -5.75
C ASP A 107 -14.21 0.44 -5.39
N ARG A 108 -13.48 -0.16 -6.33
CA ARG A 108 -12.74 -1.42 -6.16
C ARG A 108 -11.22 -1.24 -6.21
N SER A 109 -10.76 0.00 -6.19
CA SER A 109 -9.34 0.32 -6.35
C SER A 109 -8.81 1.06 -5.13
N MET A 110 -7.49 0.99 -4.94
CA MET A 110 -6.72 1.85 -4.04
C MET A 110 -5.40 2.22 -4.71
N ILE A 111 -4.93 3.43 -4.47
CA ILE A 111 -3.61 3.89 -4.90
C ILE A 111 -2.64 3.73 -3.74
N HIS A 112 -1.43 3.26 -4.03
CA HIS A 112 -0.33 3.25 -3.09
C HIS A 112 0.94 3.75 -3.77
N GLY A 113 1.85 4.35 -2.98
CA GLY A 113 3.21 4.66 -3.41
C GLY A 113 4.05 5.20 -2.26
N PHE A 114 5.38 5.15 -2.44
CA PHE A 114 6.34 5.80 -1.55
C PHE A 114 6.48 7.28 -1.90
N VAL A 115 6.29 8.17 -0.93
CA VAL A 115 6.30 9.61 -1.18
C VAL A 115 7.60 10.28 -0.73
N LYS A 116 8.15 11.15 -1.58
CA LYS A 116 9.41 11.89 -1.32
C LYS A 116 9.33 12.72 -0.04
N GLU A 117 8.16 13.30 0.22
CA GLU A 117 7.93 14.21 1.33
C GLU A 117 7.95 13.49 2.69
N LEU A 118 7.78 12.16 2.70
CA LEU A 118 7.91 11.29 3.88
C LEU A 118 9.18 10.44 3.86
N GLU A 119 10.23 10.95 3.22
CA GLU A 119 11.58 10.41 3.31
C GLU A 119 12.30 10.99 4.53
N PHE A 120 12.62 10.14 5.51
CA PHE A 120 13.30 10.52 6.74
C PHE A 120 14.81 10.34 6.57
N SER A 121 15.44 11.36 5.99
CA SER A 121 16.89 11.47 5.83
C SER A 121 17.54 12.34 6.93
N PRO A 122 18.84 12.17 7.25
CA PRO A 122 19.70 11.08 6.78
C PRO A 122 19.18 9.71 7.24
N TYR A 123 19.47 8.68 6.46
CA TYR A 123 19.10 7.31 6.81
C TYR A 123 19.96 6.82 7.99
N PRO A 124 19.39 6.08 8.96
CA PRO A 124 20.18 5.41 9.99
C PRO A 124 21.24 4.51 9.34
N LYS A 125 22.42 4.36 9.97
CA LYS A 125 23.58 3.64 9.39
C LYS A 125 23.25 2.18 9.02
N GLU A 126 22.35 1.57 9.77
CA GLU A 126 21.84 0.22 9.59
C GLU A 126 20.90 0.08 8.38
N VAL A 127 20.36 1.17 7.83
CA VAL A 127 19.46 1.15 6.69
C VAL A 127 20.27 1.24 5.39
N HIS A 128 20.34 0.11 4.66
CA HIS A 128 20.97 0.07 3.36
C HIS A 128 20.10 0.74 2.29
N HIS A 129 20.58 1.88 1.79
CA HIS A 129 19.94 2.61 0.70
C HIS A 129 20.17 1.88 -0.64
N SER A 130 19.19 1.08 -1.05
CA SER A 130 19.24 0.38 -2.34
C SER A 130 18.91 1.31 -3.50
N PHE A 131 19.50 1.06 -4.68
CA PHE A 131 19.34 1.91 -5.86
C PHE A 131 17.86 2.10 -6.27
N HIS A 132 17.02 1.06 -6.13
CA HIS A 132 15.59 1.15 -6.46
C HIS A 132 14.86 2.22 -5.62
N TRP A 133 15.38 2.63 -4.47
CA TRP A 133 14.72 3.68 -3.70
C TRP A 133 14.75 5.03 -4.40
N GLN A 134 15.81 5.33 -5.16
CA GLN A 134 15.90 6.58 -5.91
C GLN A 134 14.85 6.67 -7.02
N THR A 135 14.51 5.52 -7.61
CA THR A 135 13.54 5.43 -8.71
C THR A 135 12.11 5.32 -8.22
N GLU A 136 11.92 4.80 -7.00
CA GLU A 136 10.60 4.52 -6.45
C GLU A 136 9.97 5.65 -5.61
N SER A 137 10.68 6.76 -5.40
CA SER A 137 10.10 7.90 -4.68
C SER A 137 9.25 8.78 -5.61
N ILE A 138 7.95 8.85 -5.34
CA ILE A 138 6.95 9.66 -6.08
C ILE A 138 6.66 10.95 -5.30
N LYS A 139 6.36 12.06 -5.97
CA LYS A 139 5.90 13.27 -5.26
C LYS A 139 4.46 13.05 -4.79
N LEU A 140 4.14 13.43 -3.55
CA LEU A 140 2.79 13.35 -3.00
C LEU A 140 1.75 14.01 -3.90
N TYR A 141 2.09 15.17 -4.48
CA TYR A 141 1.23 15.88 -5.42
C TYR A 141 0.78 15.03 -6.61
N ASP A 142 1.67 14.19 -7.16
CA ASP A 142 1.35 13.37 -8.33
C ASP A 142 0.36 12.25 -7.98
N LEU A 143 0.46 11.67 -6.77
CA LEU A 143 -0.50 10.68 -6.27
C LEU A 143 -1.86 11.29 -5.93
N LEU A 144 -1.88 12.49 -5.34
CA LEU A 144 -3.13 13.22 -5.06
C LEU A 144 -3.84 13.59 -6.37
N ARG A 145 -3.08 14.02 -7.38
CA ARG A 145 -3.61 14.29 -8.72
C ARG A 145 -4.17 13.01 -9.35
N LEU A 146 -3.46 11.89 -9.26
CA LEU A 146 -3.94 10.59 -9.71
C LEU A 146 -5.25 10.19 -9.03
N LYS A 147 -5.35 10.33 -7.70
CA LYS A 147 -6.58 10.08 -6.93
C LYS A 147 -7.75 10.90 -7.48
N LYS A 148 -7.56 12.21 -7.64
CA LYS A 148 -8.60 13.10 -8.19
C LYS A 148 -9.02 12.73 -9.62
N GLU A 149 -8.05 12.45 -10.49
CA GLU A 149 -8.29 12.13 -11.90
C GLU A 149 -8.92 10.74 -12.14
N THR A 150 -9.00 9.90 -11.10
CA THR A 150 -9.48 8.51 -11.16
C THR A 150 -10.75 8.28 -10.36
N GLY A 151 -11.41 9.33 -9.85
CA GLY A 151 -12.67 9.21 -9.12
C GLY A 151 -12.51 9.00 -7.61
N ASN A 152 -11.40 9.45 -7.04
CA ASN A 152 -11.11 9.45 -5.60
C ASN A 152 -11.09 8.06 -4.92
N PRO A 153 -10.38 7.04 -5.47
CA PRO A 153 -10.10 5.82 -4.71
C PRO A 153 -9.26 6.17 -3.45
N PRO A 154 -9.27 5.34 -2.40
CA PRO A 154 -8.40 5.52 -1.24
C PRO A 154 -6.93 5.64 -1.65
N LEU A 155 -6.19 6.46 -0.91
CA LEU A 155 -4.76 6.68 -1.12
C LEU A 155 -3.97 6.26 0.12
N GLN A 156 -3.07 5.30 -0.07
CA GLN A 156 -2.01 4.95 0.87
C GLN A 156 -0.71 5.62 0.46
N VAL A 157 0.00 6.17 1.44
CA VAL A 157 1.36 6.66 1.25
C VAL A 157 2.31 5.94 2.20
N SER A 158 3.50 5.58 1.71
CA SER A 158 4.52 4.95 2.53
C SER A 158 5.68 5.90 2.83
N CYS A 159 6.18 5.82 4.06
CA CYS A 159 7.39 6.50 4.51
C CYS A 159 8.64 5.72 4.09
N ARG A 160 9.81 6.38 4.15
CA ARG A 160 11.13 5.74 4.01
C ARG A 160 12.08 6.19 5.10
N GLY A 161 13.00 5.31 5.49
CA GLY A 161 14.06 5.62 6.46
C GLY A 161 13.65 5.59 7.94
N LEU A 162 12.48 5.03 8.25
CA LEU A 162 12.05 4.80 9.63
C LEU A 162 12.56 3.44 10.13
N THR A 163 13.10 3.44 11.35
CA THR A 163 13.46 2.25 12.14
C THR A 163 12.75 2.32 13.48
N GLU A 164 12.62 1.19 14.18
CA GLU A 164 12.05 1.16 15.52
C GLU A 164 12.78 2.11 16.46
N LYS A 165 14.12 2.08 16.42
CA LYS A 165 14.99 2.99 17.19
C LYS A 165 14.69 4.46 16.89
N ARG A 166 14.49 4.83 15.62
CA ARG A 166 14.17 6.21 15.25
C ARG A 166 12.80 6.62 15.77
N LEU A 167 11.80 5.76 15.66
CA LEU A 167 10.46 6.04 16.22
C LEU A 167 10.48 6.17 17.74
N HIS A 168 11.38 5.47 18.43
CA HIS A 168 11.57 5.62 19.86
C HIS A 168 12.21 6.96 20.24
N LEU A 169 13.22 7.41 19.49
CA LEU A 169 13.98 8.63 19.81
C LEU A 169 13.33 9.92 19.28
N GLU A 170 12.73 9.86 18.09
CA GLU A 170 12.24 11.02 17.32
C GLU A 170 10.75 10.89 16.98
N GLY A 171 10.02 9.96 17.61
CA GLY A 171 8.66 9.61 17.19
C GLY A 171 7.70 10.80 17.12
N ILE A 172 7.83 11.78 18.03
CA ILE A 172 6.95 12.96 18.06
C ILE A 172 7.18 13.78 16.79
N ASP A 173 8.44 14.07 16.45
CA ASP A 173 8.82 14.80 15.25
C ASP A 173 8.39 14.04 13.98
N VAL A 174 8.48 12.70 14.00
CA VAL A 174 7.98 11.85 12.90
C VAL A 174 6.48 12.02 12.71
N ALA A 175 5.69 11.94 13.80
CA ALA A 175 4.25 12.10 13.74
C ALA A 175 3.86 13.52 13.29
N GLU A 176 4.51 14.56 13.81
CA GLU A 176 4.25 15.95 13.43
C GLU A 176 4.62 16.26 11.98
N ARG A 177 5.68 15.64 11.47
CA ARG A 177 6.00 15.72 10.04
C ARG A 177 4.94 15.04 9.18
N ILE A 178 4.48 13.85 9.55
CA ILE A 178 3.39 13.17 8.82
C ILE A 178 2.13 14.04 8.84
N GLU A 179 1.78 14.61 10.00
CA GLU A 179 0.62 15.50 10.16
C GLU A 179 0.73 16.78 9.33
N SER A 180 1.90 17.41 9.26
CA SER A 180 2.09 18.64 8.50
C SER A 180 2.12 18.41 6.98
N VAL A 181 2.75 17.32 6.54
CA VAL A 181 2.91 16.99 5.12
C VAL A 181 1.62 16.43 4.51
N LEU A 182 0.89 15.58 5.23
CA LEU A 182 -0.26 14.88 4.65
C LEU A 182 -1.56 15.72 4.74
N PRO A 183 -2.21 15.98 3.60
CA PRO A 183 -3.54 16.57 3.59
C PRO A 183 -4.59 15.54 4.04
N THR A 184 -5.82 16.02 4.23
CA THR A 184 -6.97 15.17 4.64
C THR A 184 -7.39 14.14 3.59
N ASP A 185 -6.92 14.28 2.35
CA ASP A 185 -7.28 13.39 1.22
C ASP A 185 -6.43 12.11 1.16
N VAL A 186 -5.53 11.91 2.12
CA VAL A 186 -4.79 10.67 2.32
C VAL A 186 -5.52 9.82 3.35
N ASP A 187 -5.66 8.52 3.08
CA ASP A 187 -6.51 7.63 3.87
C ASP A 187 -5.70 6.69 4.75
N VAL A 188 -4.55 6.24 4.25
CA VAL A 188 -3.69 5.28 4.92
C VAL A 188 -2.23 5.77 4.89
N VAL A 189 -1.53 5.60 6.00
CA VAL A 189 -0.09 5.81 6.07
C VAL A 189 0.61 4.52 6.49
N ASN A 190 1.60 4.11 5.72
CA ASN A 190 2.50 3.03 6.09
C ASN A 190 3.82 3.64 6.58
N LEU A 191 4.16 3.43 7.86
CA LEU A 191 5.44 3.89 8.41
C LEU A 191 6.64 3.13 7.85
N ASN A 192 6.42 1.94 7.28
CA ASN A 192 7.41 1.09 6.63
C ASN A 192 8.68 0.96 7.47
N ILE A 193 8.52 0.43 8.69
CA ILE A 193 9.62 0.28 9.64
C ILE A 193 10.60 -0.75 9.07
N HIS A 194 11.82 -0.30 8.76
CA HIS A 194 12.79 -1.11 8.02
C HIS A 194 13.50 -2.12 8.92
N ILE A 195 13.73 -1.75 10.18
CA ILE A 195 14.53 -2.53 11.13
C ILE A 195 13.91 -2.44 12.54
N PRO A 196 13.48 -3.57 13.11
CA PRO A 196 13.18 -4.83 12.40
C PRO A 196 12.15 -4.62 11.28
N ARG A 197 12.16 -5.47 10.25
CA ARG A 197 11.19 -5.36 9.14
C ARG A 197 9.79 -5.68 9.64
N ASN A 198 8.80 -4.97 9.09
CA ASN A 198 7.37 -5.19 9.35
C ASN A 198 6.98 -5.08 10.83
N THR A 199 7.79 -4.38 11.65
CA THR A 199 7.44 -4.07 13.04
C THR A 199 6.10 -3.35 13.10
N VAL A 200 5.25 -3.77 14.04
CA VAL A 200 3.99 -3.09 14.33
C VAL A 200 4.31 -1.67 14.83
N PRO A 201 3.75 -0.62 14.20
CA PRO A 201 3.91 0.75 14.66
C PRO A 201 3.57 0.93 16.15
N PRO A 202 4.30 1.80 16.89
CA PRO A 202 3.94 2.12 18.26
C PRO A 202 2.50 2.62 18.38
N GLU A 203 1.74 2.03 19.30
CA GLU A 203 0.30 2.30 19.51
C GLU A 203 -0.01 3.80 19.63
N TRP A 204 0.84 4.55 20.34
CA TRP A 204 0.65 5.98 20.55
C TRP A 204 0.79 6.80 19.25
N ILE A 205 1.64 6.38 18.31
CA ILE A 205 1.76 7.02 16.99
C ILE A 205 0.51 6.74 16.19
N MET A 206 0.04 5.48 16.18
CA MET A 206 -1.19 5.10 15.50
C MET A 206 -2.39 5.90 16.01
N GLN A 207 -2.54 5.97 17.34
CA GLN A 207 -3.59 6.73 18.01
C GLN A 207 -3.53 8.21 17.63
N ARG A 208 -2.34 8.82 17.70
CA ARG A 208 -2.15 10.24 17.39
C ARG A 208 -2.54 10.56 15.94
N LEU A 209 -2.03 9.80 14.97
CA LEU A 209 -2.32 10.00 13.55
C LEU A 209 -3.81 9.80 13.24
N TYR A 210 -4.44 8.81 13.88
CA TYR A 210 -5.88 8.59 13.74
C TYR A 210 -6.70 9.72 14.36
N ASP A 211 -6.37 10.18 15.57
CA ASP A 211 -7.14 11.23 16.24
C ASP A 211 -7.05 12.57 15.51
N ARG A 212 -5.83 12.96 15.09
CA ARG A 212 -5.53 14.25 14.47
C ARG A 212 -5.90 14.32 12.99
N LYS A 213 -5.76 13.22 12.25
CA LYS A 213 -5.90 13.21 10.78
C LYS A 213 -6.85 12.15 10.23
N LYS A 214 -7.40 11.27 11.08
CA LYS A 214 -8.22 10.12 10.66
C LYS A 214 -7.50 9.17 9.70
N LEU A 215 -6.16 9.16 9.77
CA LEU A 215 -5.31 8.25 9.00
C LEU A 215 -5.39 6.85 9.62
N LEU A 216 -5.66 5.84 8.80
CA LEU A 216 -5.40 4.46 9.18
C LEU A 216 -3.89 4.21 9.06
N THR A 217 -3.31 3.52 10.03
CA THR A 217 -1.91 3.10 9.93
C THR A 217 -1.84 1.70 9.32
N GLU A 218 -0.95 1.46 8.34
CA GLU A 218 -0.73 0.11 7.83
C GLU A 218 0.00 -0.75 8.87
N VAL A 219 -0.47 -1.97 9.08
CA VAL A 219 0.08 -2.93 10.05
C VAL A 219 0.22 -4.29 9.38
N TYR A 220 1.40 -4.91 9.50
CA TYR A 220 1.59 -6.29 9.08
C TYR A 220 0.99 -7.24 10.13
N VAL A 221 -0.17 -7.83 9.82
CA VAL A 221 -1.01 -8.47 10.85
C VAL A 221 -0.39 -9.73 11.44
N ASP A 222 0.50 -10.41 10.69
CA ASP A 222 1.18 -11.62 11.18
C ASP A 222 2.19 -11.32 12.31
N HIS A 223 2.46 -10.03 12.59
CA HIS A 223 3.29 -9.58 13.72
C HIS A 223 2.49 -8.93 14.85
N VAL A 224 1.17 -8.82 14.71
CA VAL A 224 0.30 -8.31 15.76
C VAL A 224 0.15 -9.39 16.83
N LYS A 225 0.36 -9.00 18.09
CA LYS A 225 0.15 -9.88 19.25
C LYS A 225 -1.36 -10.03 19.51
N ASP A 226 -1.75 -10.96 20.38
CA ASP A 226 -3.16 -11.19 20.74
C ASP A 226 -3.87 -9.96 21.35
N THR A 227 -3.12 -8.93 21.74
CA THR A 227 -3.67 -7.67 22.25
C THR A 227 -4.28 -6.83 21.12
N PRO A 228 -5.55 -6.41 21.24
CA PRO A 228 -6.16 -5.49 20.28
C PRO A 228 -5.41 -4.15 20.20
N LEU A 229 -5.23 -3.65 18.98
CA LEU A 229 -4.66 -2.32 18.73
C LEU A 229 -5.68 -1.22 19.07
N PRO A 230 -5.22 -0.01 19.49
CA PRO A 230 -6.09 1.01 20.09
C PRO A 230 -7.03 1.72 19.10
N VAL A 231 -6.73 1.63 17.80
CA VAL A 231 -7.48 2.29 16.72
C VAL A 231 -7.69 1.32 15.55
N PRO A 232 -8.70 1.56 14.69
CA PRO A 232 -8.78 0.84 13.42
C PRO A 232 -7.50 1.06 12.61
N TYR A 233 -7.07 -0.01 11.93
CA TYR A 233 -5.84 -0.04 11.15
C TYR A 233 -6.08 -0.69 9.79
N PHE A 234 -5.13 -0.48 8.88
CA PHE A 234 -5.12 -1.12 7.58
C PHE A 234 -4.14 -2.30 7.63
N GLY A 235 -4.66 -3.51 7.76
CA GLY A 235 -3.87 -4.73 7.80
C GLY A 235 -3.30 -5.11 6.44
N THR A 236 -2.10 -5.67 6.44
CA THR A 236 -1.51 -6.39 5.30
C THR A 236 -0.96 -7.74 5.75
N THR A 237 -1.05 -8.76 4.91
CA THR A 237 -0.56 -10.13 5.18
C THR A 237 -0.08 -10.78 3.88
N ASN A 238 0.88 -11.70 4.02
CA ASN A 238 1.29 -12.60 2.92
C ASN A 238 0.51 -13.92 2.93
N ASP A 239 -0.42 -14.13 3.87
CA ASP A 239 -1.31 -15.28 3.91
C ASP A 239 -2.71 -14.93 3.38
N LEU A 240 -3.10 -15.52 2.26
CA LEU A 240 -4.41 -15.29 1.65
C LEU A 240 -5.58 -15.68 2.58
N GLY A 241 -5.38 -16.69 3.43
CA GLY A 241 -6.38 -17.14 4.41
C GLY A 241 -6.72 -16.05 5.42
N SER A 242 -5.71 -15.29 5.84
CA SER A 242 -5.78 -14.21 6.82
C SER A 242 -6.32 -12.88 6.26
N ALA A 243 -6.38 -12.72 4.94
CA ALA A 243 -6.95 -11.52 4.31
C ALA A 243 -8.47 -11.44 4.48
N THR A 244 -9.04 -10.23 4.53
CA THR A 244 -10.50 -10.05 4.70
C THR A 244 -11.27 -10.42 3.43
N VAL A 245 -12.43 -11.07 3.58
CA VAL A 245 -13.41 -11.23 2.49
C VAL A 245 -14.15 -9.91 2.33
N LEU A 246 -14.01 -9.25 1.17
CA LEU A 246 -14.46 -7.85 1.03
C LEU A 246 -15.85 -7.71 0.42
N TYR A 247 -16.31 -8.74 -0.28
CA TYR A 247 -17.59 -8.74 -0.97
C TYR A 247 -18.37 -10.00 -0.61
N THR A 248 -19.48 -9.84 0.12
CA THR A 248 -20.41 -10.94 0.39
C THR A 248 -21.25 -11.22 -0.85
N SER A 249 -21.84 -12.41 -0.93
CA SER A 249 -22.84 -12.70 -1.96
C SER A 249 -24.03 -11.78 -1.73
N ASN A 250 -24.60 -11.24 -2.80
CA ASN A 250 -25.98 -10.77 -2.73
C ASN A 250 -26.90 -11.98 -2.61
#